data_AF-A0A2G9V3M7-F1
#
_entry.id   AF-A0A2G9V3M7-F1
#
_cell.length_a   1.000
_cell.length_b   1.000
_cell.length_c   1.000
_cell.angle_alpha   90.00
_cell.angle_beta   90.00
_cell.angle_gamma   90.00
#
_symmetry.space_group_name_H-M   'P 1'
#
loop_
_entity.id
_entity.type
_entity.pdbx_description
1 polymer ?
#
loop_
_entity_poly.entity_id
_entity_poly.type
_entity_poly.pdbx_seq_one_letter_code
_entity_poly.pdbx_strand_id
1 'polypeptide(L)'
;MHNVYHPRVPSAIPIREKLRNGCEIEVHGKVNSGPDRNFSIELLGGPDTILHINFRFQSSEKKVIMNSHSLGSWGKEACSLVRVDNPLHSDDPFTIRIRVEQKYYQIDVNGYPLSNFNHRLRLDYVKALGLKGDVTIDRVVFSGFDFGVDWSGEHECGHAGYSAYGTEHYVPPAVRYFYSIFLRIIATQSASMHSALYMALFIDY
;
A
#
# COMPACT_ATOMS: atom_id res chain seq x y z
N MET A 1 -22.10 -3.43 1.08
CA MET A 1 -21.07 -3.70 0.04
C MET A 1 -21.06 -2.54 -0.93
N HIS A 2 -19.92 -2.21 -1.50
CA HIS A 2 -19.77 -1.17 -2.51
C HIS A 2 -19.03 -1.74 -3.73
N ASN A 3 -19.46 -1.39 -4.94
CA ASN A 3 -18.90 -1.91 -6.18
C ASN A 3 -18.43 -0.75 -7.06
N VAL A 4 -17.24 -0.90 -7.64
CA VAL A 4 -16.71 -0.01 -8.67
C VAL A 4 -16.55 -0.83 -9.95
N TYR A 5 -17.15 -0.37 -11.05
CA TYR A 5 -17.14 -1.10 -12.33
C TYR A 5 -16.21 -0.43 -13.33
N HIS A 6 -15.47 -1.25 -14.07
CA HIS A 6 -14.55 -0.86 -15.13
C HIS A 6 -13.62 0.32 -14.76
N PRO A 7 -12.93 0.29 -13.60
CA PRO A 7 -11.98 1.34 -13.28
C PRO A 7 -10.84 1.35 -14.31
N ARG A 8 -10.42 2.54 -14.71
CA ARG A 8 -9.28 2.71 -15.63
C ARG A 8 -8.00 2.18 -14.97
N VAL A 9 -7.04 1.77 -15.77
CA VAL A 9 -5.70 1.38 -15.30
C VAL A 9 -4.66 2.20 -16.06
N PRO A 10 -3.73 2.90 -15.38
CA PRO A 10 -3.61 2.97 -13.93
C PRO A 10 -4.70 3.85 -13.29
N SER A 11 -5.07 3.53 -12.04
CA SER A 11 -5.93 4.39 -11.21
C SER A 11 -5.76 4.07 -9.73
N ALA A 12 -6.26 4.95 -8.88
CA ALA A 12 -6.45 4.63 -7.48
C ALA A 12 -7.88 4.96 -7.03
N ILE A 13 -8.51 3.99 -6.35
CA ILE A 13 -9.90 4.03 -5.88
C ILE A 13 -9.88 4.38 -4.39
N PRO A 14 -10.45 5.53 -3.97
CA PRO A 14 -10.49 5.91 -2.56
C PRO A 14 -11.25 4.91 -1.70
N ILE A 15 -10.68 4.55 -0.55
CA ILE A 15 -11.33 3.75 0.49
C ILE A 15 -11.83 4.73 1.56
N ARG A 16 -13.15 4.82 1.72
CA ARG A 16 -13.77 5.91 2.52
C ARG A 16 -13.76 5.67 4.01
N GLU A 17 -13.55 4.43 4.43
CA GLU A 17 -13.59 4.02 5.82
C GLU A 17 -12.30 3.29 6.21
N LYS A 18 -12.02 3.25 7.50
CA LYS A 18 -10.84 2.54 8.00
C LYS A 18 -11.00 1.04 7.78
N LEU A 19 -9.93 0.39 7.34
CA LEU A 19 -9.86 -1.07 7.33
C LEU A 19 -9.91 -1.59 8.77
N ARG A 20 -10.64 -2.69 8.96
CA ARG A 20 -10.74 -3.44 10.20
C ARG A 20 -10.77 -4.94 9.90
N ASN A 21 -10.64 -5.75 10.94
CA ASN A 21 -10.80 -7.19 10.82
C ASN A 21 -12.15 -7.52 10.15
N GLY A 22 -12.11 -8.36 9.11
CA GLY A 22 -13.28 -8.74 8.31
C GLY A 22 -13.58 -7.84 7.11
N CYS A 23 -12.89 -6.70 6.93
CA CYS A 23 -12.94 -5.96 5.67
C CYS A 23 -12.33 -6.81 4.55
N GLU A 24 -12.93 -6.73 3.36
CA GLU A 24 -12.50 -7.49 2.20
C GLU A 24 -12.60 -6.62 0.93
N ILE A 25 -11.60 -6.79 0.07
CA ILE A 25 -11.49 -6.15 -1.23
C ILE A 25 -11.27 -7.25 -2.26
N GLU A 26 -12.22 -7.40 -3.18
CA GLU A 26 -12.14 -8.38 -4.26
C GLU A 26 -11.99 -7.64 -5.60
N VAL A 27 -10.98 -8.02 -6.37
CA VAL A 27 -10.66 -7.42 -7.66
C VAL A 27 -10.84 -8.47 -8.74
N HIS A 28 -11.75 -8.22 -9.67
CA HIS A 28 -11.97 -9.07 -10.84
C HIS A 28 -11.44 -8.39 -12.08
N GLY A 29 -10.80 -9.17 -12.93
CA GLY A 29 -10.28 -8.65 -14.18
C GLY A 29 -9.65 -9.72 -15.03
N LYS A 30 -8.86 -9.26 -15.99
CA LYS A 30 -8.12 -10.08 -16.93
C LYS A 30 -6.68 -9.59 -17.05
N VAL A 31 -5.74 -10.53 -17.05
CA VAL A 31 -4.33 -10.23 -17.33
C VAL A 31 -4.18 -9.82 -18.78
N ASN A 32 -3.50 -8.70 -19.05
CA ASN A 32 -3.22 -8.29 -20.42
C ASN A 32 -1.80 -8.70 -20.82
N SER A 33 -1.65 -9.07 -22.08
CA SER A 33 -0.33 -9.22 -22.70
C SER A 33 0.17 -7.83 -23.11
N GLY A 34 1.05 -7.24 -22.30
CA GLY A 34 1.59 -5.89 -22.52
C GLY A 34 3.10 -5.77 -22.28
N PRO A 35 3.65 -4.55 -22.43
CA PRO A 35 5.08 -4.29 -22.34
C PRO A 35 5.65 -4.40 -20.92
N ASP A 36 4.84 -4.12 -19.88
CA ASP A 36 5.29 -4.16 -18.48
C ASP A 36 5.54 -5.62 -18.04
N ARG A 37 4.83 -6.59 -18.62
CA ARG A 37 4.85 -8.02 -18.28
C ARG A 37 4.59 -8.28 -16.80
N ASN A 38 3.88 -7.36 -16.16
CA ASN A 38 3.48 -7.42 -14.77
C ASN A 38 2.30 -6.47 -14.52
N PHE A 39 1.57 -6.72 -13.43
CA PHE A 39 0.62 -5.76 -12.90
C PHE A 39 0.68 -5.74 -11.38
N SER A 40 0.18 -4.66 -10.79
CA SER A 40 0.17 -4.47 -9.34
C SER A 40 -1.19 -4.03 -8.81
N ILE A 41 -1.50 -4.58 -7.64
CA ILE A 41 -2.59 -4.14 -6.77
C ILE A 41 -1.94 -3.64 -5.48
N GLU A 42 -2.31 -2.43 -5.06
CA GLU A 42 -1.65 -1.75 -3.94
C GLU A 42 -2.67 -1.18 -2.94
N LEU A 43 -2.38 -1.31 -1.64
CA LEU A 43 -3.03 -0.50 -0.61
C LEU A 43 -2.18 0.74 -0.36
N LEU A 44 -2.69 1.90 -0.75
CA LEU A 44 -1.98 3.17 -0.70
C LEU A 44 -2.26 3.90 0.61
N GLY A 45 -1.22 4.45 1.23
CA GLY A 45 -1.30 5.23 2.46
C GLY A 45 -1.02 6.73 2.28
N GLY A 46 -1.17 7.24 1.06
CA GLY A 46 -0.65 8.56 0.67
C GLY A 46 0.72 8.38 0.02
N PRO A 47 1.83 8.86 0.64
CA PRO A 47 3.19 8.69 0.10
C PRO A 47 3.71 7.26 0.26
N ASP A 48 3.10 6.48 1.15
CA ASP A 48 3.47 5.10 1.44
C ASP A 48 2.64 4.10 0.62
N THR A 49 3.24 2.95 0.34
CA THR A 49 2.53 1.76 -0.14
C THR A 49 2.47 0.75 1.00
N ILE A 50 1.31 0.63 1.62
CA ILE A 50 1.08 -0.21 2.80
C ILE A 50 1.25 -1.68 2.46
N LEU A 51 0.65 -2.09 1.33
CA LEU A 51 0.79 -3.41 0.75
C LEU A 51 0.93 -3.24 -0.75
N HIS A 52 2.02 -3.76 -1.30
CA HIS A 52 2.24 -3.88 -2.73
C HIS A 52 2.17 -5.35 -3.10
N ILE A 53 1.31 -5.71 -4.05
CA ILE A 53 1.23 -7.07 -4.60
C ILE A 53 1.54 -6.94 -6.09
N ASN A 54 2.63 -7.55 -6.56
CA ASN A 54 3.06 -7.48 -7.95
C ASN A 54 3.11 -8.87 -8.57
N PHE A 55 2.26 -9.10 -9.56
CA PHE A 55 2.18 -10.33 -10.33
C PHE A 55 3.11 -10.20 -11.53
N ARG A 56 4.21 -10.96 -11.54
CA ARG A 56 5.20 -10.96 -12.62
C ARG A 56 5.00 -12.17 -13.52
N PHE A 57 5.13 -11.97 -14.83
CA PHE A 57 4.85 -12.99 -15.85
C PHE A 57 6.08 -13.40 -16.67
N GLN A 58 7.26 -12.83 -16.42
CA GLN A 58 8.48 -13.23 -17.11
C GLN A 58 8.91 -14.63 -16.68
N SER A 59 9.31 -15.51 -17.61
CA SER A 59 9.57 -16.94 -17.31
C SER A 59 10.56 -17.19 -16.17
N SER A 60 11.63 -16.39 -16.05
CA SER A 60 12.61 -16.48 -14.96
C SER A 60 12.12 -15.86 -13.64
N GLU A 61 11.09 -15.03 -13.69
CA GLU A 61 10.54 -14.29 -12.55
C GLU A 61 9.02 -14.45 -12.42
N LYS A 62 8.46 -15.61 -12.81
CA LYS A 62 7.02 -15.87 -12.74
C LYS A 62 6.59 -16.06 -11.27
N LYS A 63 6.52 -14.95 -10.55
CA LYS A 63 6.32 -14.88 -9.11
C LYS A 63 5.34 -13.76 -8.75
N VAL A 64 4.65 -13.93 -7.63
CA VAL A 64 3.97 -12.84 -6.95
C VAL A 64 4.91 -12.32 -5.87
N ILE A 65 5.18 -11.03 -5.91
CA ILE A 65 6.04 -10.33 -4.97
C ILE A 65 5.17 -9.44 -4.09
N MET A 66 5.28 -9.58 -2.77
CA MET A 66 4.58 -8.69 -1.83
C MET A 66 5.55 -7.96 -0.90
N ASN A 67 5.36 -6.65 -0.77
CA ASN A 67 6.21 -5.80 0.07
C ASN A 67 5.44 -4.56 0.58
N SER A 68 6.10 -3.75 1.41
CA SER A 68 5.66 -2.41 1.79
C SER A 68 6.73 -1.40 1.40
N HIS A 69 6.29 -0.20 1.03
CA HIS A 69 7.14 0.97 0.81
C HIS A 69 6.77 2.04 1.83
N SER A 70 7.71 2.44 2.67
CA SER A 70 7.50 3.48 3.69
C SER A 70 8.73 4.32 3.88
N LEU A 71 8.56 5.60 4.21
CA LEU A 71 9.67 6.54 4.47
C LEU A 71 10.67 6.59 3.29
N GLY A 72 10.17 6.50 2.06
CA GLY A 72 10.99 6.58 0.84
C GLY A 72 11.83 5.33 0.55
N SER A 73 11.54 4.19 1.16
CA SER A 73 12.26 2.94 0.89
C SER A 73 11.34 1.72 0.89
N TRP A 74 11.64 0.77 0.00
CA TRP A 74 11.09 -0.58 0.03
C TRP A 74 11.71 -1.38 1.18
N GLY A 75 10.93 -2.27 1.81
CA GLY A 75 11.47 -3.23 2.76
C GLY A 75 12.56 -4.10 2.11
N LYS A 76 13.79 -4.07 2.66
CA LYS A 76 14.98 -4.68 2.04
C LYS A 76 15.32 -6.08 2.57
N GLU A 77 14.87 -6.43 3.76
CA GLU A 77 15.20 -7.72 4.38
C GLU A 77 14.45 -8.87 3.70
N ALA A 78 15.07 -10.05 3.57
CA ALA A 78 14.42 -11.22 2.97
C ALA A 78 13.13 -11.61 3.73
N CYS A 79 13.11 -11.43 5.06
CA CYS A 79 11.92 -11.60 5.90
C CYS A 79 10.80 -10.59 5.57
N SER A 80 11.17 -9.44 5.01
CA SER A 80 10.25 -8.39 4.56
C SER A 80 9.78 -8.61 3.11
N LEU A 81 10.22 -9.65 2.41
CA LEU A 81 9.81 -9.84 1.02
C LEU A 81 9.16 -11.19 0.85
N VAL A 82 7.84 -11.18 0.65
CA VAL A 82 7.12 -12.42 0.34
C VAL A 82 7.25 -12.68 -1.15
N ARG A 83 7.67 -13.89 -1.49
CA ARG A 83 7.78 -14.36 -2.87
C ARG A 83 7.12 -15.73 -2.98
N VAL A 84 6.12 -15.84 -3.84
CA VAL A 84 5.39 -17.09 -4.11
C VAL A 84 5.25 -17.29 -5.61
N ASP A 85 4.94 -18.51 -6.04
CA ASP A 85 4.66 -18.79 -7.44
C ASP A 85 3.45 -18.00 -7.93
N ASN A 86 3.53 -17.46 -9.15
CA ASN A 86 2.39 -16.78 -9.77
C ASN A 86 1.48 -17.82 -10.46
N PRO A 87 0.25 -18.03 -9.96
CA PRO A 87 -0.68 -19.00 -10.54
C PRO A 87 -1.35 -18.49 -11.83
N LEU A 88 -1.27 -17.20 -12.13
CA LEU A 88 -1.92 -16.60 -13.30
C LEU A 88 -1.08 -16.77 -14.56
N HIS A 89 -1.74 -16.81 -15.71
CA HIS A 89 -1.14 -16.77 -17.04
C HIS A 89 -1.62 -15.53 -17.81
N SER A 90 -0.92 -15.20 -18.89
CA SER A 90 -1.35 -14.15 -19.82
C SER A 90 -2.74 -14.47 -20.35
N ASP A 91 -3.58 -13.44 -20.46
CA ASP A 91 -4.96 -13.53 -20.91
C ASP A 91 -5.94 -14.29 -19.99
N ASP A 92 -5.50 -14.75 -18.82
CA ASP A 92 -6.39 -15.37 -17.84
C ASP A 92 -7.33 -14.34 -17.19
N PRO A 93 -8.61 -14.68 -17.01
CA PRO A 93 -9.44 -13.99 -16.05
C PRO A 93 -8.96 -14.33 -14.63
N PHE A 94 -9.09 -13.39 -13.71
CA PHE A 94 -8.74 -13.61 -12.32
C PHE A 94 -9.76 -13.00 -11.36
N THR A 95 -9.76 -13.52 -10.15
CA THR A 95 -10.33 -12.90 -8.95
C THR A 95 -9.25 -12.88 -7.88
N ILE A 96 -8.83 -11.70 -7.45
CA ILE A 96 -7.87 -11.52 -6.37
C ILE A 96 -8.61 -10.95 -5.18
N ARG A 97 -8.49 -11.62 -4.03
CA ARG A 97 -9.15 -11.22 -2.80
C ARG A 97 -8.12 -10.84 -1.75
N ILE A 98 -8.30 -9.67 -1.16
CA ILE A 98 -7.51 -9.16 -0.03
C ILE A 98 -8.46 -9.07 1.17
N ARG A 99 -8.28 -9.98 2.13
CA ARG A 99 -9.07 -10.01 3.35
C ARG A 99 -8.23 -9.54 4.53
N VAL A 100 -8.77 -8.63 5.33
CA VAL A 100 -8.10 -8.08 6.50
C VAL A 100 -8.36 -9.00 7.69
N GLU A 101 -7.32 -9.69 8.14
CA GLU A 101 -7.32 -10.46 9.39
C GLU A 101 -6.65 -9.66 10.51
N GLN A 102 -6.75 -10.14 11.75
CA GLN A 102 -6.26 -9.39 12.92
C GLN A 102 -4.74 -9.10 12.87
N LYS A 103 -3.95 -9.96 12.24
CA LYS A 103 -2.47 -9.87 12.20
C LYS A 103 -1.87 -9.74 10.80
N TYR A 104 -2.63 -10.03 9.76
CA TYR A 104 -2.14 -10.09 8.38
C TYR A 104 -3.26 -9.78 7.39
N TYR A 105 -2.88 -9.54 6.13
CA TYR A 105 -3.77 -9.63 4.99
C TYR A 105 -3.72 -11.05 4.45
N GLN A 106 -4.86 -11.70 4.33
CA GLN A 106 -4.99 -12.96 3.61
C GLN A 106 -5.22 -12.65 2.12
N ILE A 107 -4.38 -13.23 1.26
CA ILE A 107 -4.44 -13.03 -0.19
C ILE A 107 -4.85 -14.35 -0.84
N ASP A 108 -5.96 -14.32 -1.56
CA ASP A 108 -6.44 -15.45 -2.34
C ASP A 108 -6.50 -15.09 -3.83
N VAL A 109 -6.26 -16.08 -4.70
CA VAL A 109 -6.38 -15.95 -6.16
C VAL A 109 -7.30 -17.05 -6.67
N ASN A 110 -8.33 -16.67 -7.42
CA ASN A 110 -9.34 -17.56 -7.99
C ASN A 110 -9.99 -18.48 -6.94
N GLY A 111 -10.21 -17.96 -5.73
CA GLY A 111 -10.81 -18.71 -4.61
C GLY A 111 -9.83 -19.58 -3.82
N TYR A 112 -8.56 -19.69 -4.24
CA TYR A 112 -7.54 -20.47 -3.57
C TYR A 112 -6.56 -19.58 -2.78
N PRO A 113 -6.18 -19.95 -1.55
CA PRO A 113 -5.18 -19.20 -0.79
C PRO A 113 -3.83 -19.14 -1.50
N LEU A 114 -3.31 -17.92 -1.67
CA LEU A 114 -2.00 -17.68 -2.26
C LEU A 114 -0.94 -17.44 -1.17
N SER A 115 -1.19 -16.50 -0.27
CA SER A 115 -0.25 -16.16 0.81
C SER A 115 -0.89 -15.28 1.88
N ASN A 116 -0.21 -15.17 3.03
CA ASN A 116 -0.53 -14.22 4.08
C ASN A 116 0.57 -13.18 4.19
N PHE A 117 0.20 -11.89 4.28
CA PHE A 117 1.13 -10.79 4.46
C PHE A 117 0.90 -10.10 5.81
N ASN A 118 1.83 -10.27 6.76
CA ASN A 118 1.73 -9.66 8.09
C ASN A 118 1.60 -8.14 8.01
N HIS A 119 0.77 -7.57 8.89
CA HIS A 119 0.62 -6.12 9.01
C HIS A 119 1.95 -5.51 9.46
N ARG A 120 2.55 -4.67 8.61
CA ARG A 120 3.80 -3.92 8.93
C ARG A 120 3.54 -2.47 9.27
N LEU A 121 2.49 -1.93 8.69
CA LEU A 121 2.00 -0.57 8.92
C LEU A 121 0.55 -0.68 9.39
N ARG A 122 0.07 0.37 10.02
CA ARG A 122 -1.26 0.38 10.62
C ARG A 122 -2.35 0.41 9.55
N LEU A 123 -3.44 -0.31 9.81
CA LEU A 123 -4.60 -0.38 8.91
C LEU A 123 -5.25 0.99 8.64
N ASP A 124 -5.23 1.89 9.62
CA ASP A 124 -5.83 3.23 9.50
C ASP A 124 -5.06 4.17 8.56
N TYR A 125 -3.86 3.77 8.12
CA TYR A 125 -3.09 4.51 7.13
C TYR A 125 -3.56 4.22 5.72
N VAL A 126 -4.24 3.10 5.45
CA VAL A 126 -4.77 2.79 4.12
C VAL A 126 -5.85 3.81 3.73
N LYS A 127 -5.71 4.37 2.54
CA LYS A 127 -6.58 5.42 1.99
C LYS A 127 -7.15 5.09 0.61
N ALA A 128 -6.48 4.26 -0.18
CA ALA A 128 -6.95 3.92 -1.52
C ALA A 128 -6.43 2.55 -1.97
N LEU A 129 -7.13 1.96 -2.93
CA LEU A 129 -6.69 0.81 -3.71
C LEU A 129 -6.05 1.31 -5.02
N GLY A 130 -4.75 1.11 -5.20
CA GLY A 130 -4.02 1.39 -6.43
C GLY A 130 -4.01 0.21 -7.39
N LEU A 131 -4.17 0.49 -8.68
CA LEU A 131 -4.18 -0.48 -9.78
C LEU A 131 -3.24 0.05 -10.88
N LYS A 132 -2.28 -0.77 -11.33
CA LYS A 132 -1.34 -0.39 -12.41
C LYS A 132 -0.75 -1.60 -13.15
N GLY A 133 -0.13 -1.33 -14.29
CA GLY A 133 0.51 -2.34 -15.15
C GLY A 133 -0.45 -2.96 -16.16
N ASP A 134 -0.06 -4.09 -16.72
CA ASP A 134 -0.76 -4.74 -17.84
C ASP A 134 -1.99 -5.55 -17.37
N VAL A 135 -3.06 -4.85 -17.01
CA VAL A 135 -4.29 -5.47 -16.50
C VAL A 135 -5.53 -4.69 -16.88
N THR A 136 -6.62 -5.40 -17.17
CA THR A 136 -7.97 -4.82 -17.30
C THR A 136 -8.78 -5.26 -16.09
N ILE A 137 -9.46 -4.30 -15.45
CA ILE A 137 -10.28 -4.55 -14.26
C ILE A 137 -11.75 -4.40 -14.62
N ASP A 138 -12.54 -5.45 -14.38
CA ASP A 138 -13.97 -5.46 -14.68
C ASP A 138 -14.77 -4.86 -13.53
N ARG A 139 -14.42 -5.24 -12.29
CA ARG A 139 -15.01 -4.67 -11.09
C ARG A 139 -14.13 -4.84 -9.87
N VAL A 140 -14.31 -3.95 -8.91
CA VAL A 140 -13.79 -4.04 -7.55
C VAL A 140 -14.96 -4.07 -6.58
N VAL A 141 -14.97 -5.04 -5.67
CA VAL A 141 -16.00 -5.23 -4.65
C VAL A 141 -15.39 -4.96 -3.28
N PHE A 142 -15.94 -4.00 -2.57
CA PHE A 142 -15.62 -3.71 -1.17
C PHE A 142 -16.73 -4.29 -0.28
N SER A 143 -16.35 -5.10 0.70
CA SER A 143 -17.27 -5.72 1.65
C SER A 143 -16.69 -5.70 3.08
N GLY A 144 -17.53 -5.95 4.09
CA GLY A 144 -17.11 -5.94 5.49
C GLY A 144 -16.81 -4.56 6.10
N PHE A 145 -17.02 -3.45 5.38
CA PHE A 145 -17.02 -2.07 5.89
C PHE A 145 -18.39 -1.69 6.50
N ASP A 146 -18.48 -0.58 7.25
CA ASP A 146 -19.75 -0.14 7.85
C ASP A 146 -20.66 0.49 6.80
N PHE A 147 -20.08 1.07 5.74
CA PHE A 147 -20.80 1.82 4.71
C PHE A 147 -21.63 2.96 5.31
N GLY A 148 -21.13 3.55 6.40
CA GLY A 148 -21.79 4.66 7.13
C GLY A 148 -21.59 6.03 6.49
N VAL A 149 -20.82 6.10 5.41
CA VAL A 149 -20.56 7.32 4.62
C VAL A 149 -20.88 7.08 3.15
N ASP A 150 -20.97 8.15 2.37
CA ASP A 150 -21.18 8.02 0.92
C ASP A 150 -19.87 7.60 0.22
N TRP A 151 -19.88 6.40 -0.37
CA TRP A 151 -18.78 5.88 -1.17
C TRP A 151 -18.79 6.38 -2.63
N SER A 152 -19.89 6.97 -3.09
CA SER A 152 -20.08 7.43 -4.46
C SER A 152 -19.72 8.91 -4.69
N GLY A 153 -19.78 9.75 -3.65
CA GLY A 153 -19.51 11.19 -3.77
C GLY A 153 -18.06 11.55 -4.10
N GLU A 154 -17.83 12.65 -4.81
CA GLU A 154 -16.49 13.21 -5.05
C GLU A 154 -15.82 13.59 -3.72
N HIS A 155 -14.51 13.34 -3.60
CA HIS A 155 -13.77 13.63 -2.37
C HIS A 155 -12.50 14.42 -2.65
N GLU A 156 -12.40 15.60 -2.04
CA GLU A 156 -11.19 16.40 -2.00
C GLU A 156 -10.19 15.74 -1.05
N CYS A 157 -9.26 14.96 -1.60
CA CYS A 157 -8.12 14.46 -0.83
C CYS A 157 -7.07 15.57 -0.50
N GLY A 158 -7.47 16.85 -0.55
CA GLY A 158 -6.65 18.02 -0.28
C GLY A 158 -5.58 18.38 -1.32
N HIS A 159 -5.47 17.60 -2.41
CA HIS A 159 -4.45 17.71 -3.47
C HIS A 159 -4.99 17.20 -4.81
N ALA A 160 -4.14 17.08 -5.86
CA ALA A 160 -4.51 16.59 -7.20
C ALA A 160 -5.18 15.20 -7.25
N GLY A 161 -5.35 14.53 -6.10
CA GLY A 161 -6.14 13.33 -5.95
C GLY A 161 -5.42 12.06 -6.41
N TYR A 162 -6.16 10.96 -6.37
CA TYR A 162 -5.71 9.64 -6.85
C TYR A 162 -5.86 9.45 -8.37
N SER A 163 -6.38 10.47 -9.06
CA SER A 163 -6.70 10.47 -10.50
C SER A 163 -5.47 10.36 -11.40
N ALA A 164 -4.30 10.81 -10.95
CA ALA A 164 -3.05 10.74 -11.70
C ALA A 164 -2.16 9.54 -11.32
N TYR A 165 -2.63 8.62 -10.45
CA TYR A 165 -1.83 7.49 -9.97
C TYR A 165 -1.22 6.68 -11.12
N GLY A 166 0.06 6.32 -10.97
CA GLY A 166 0.81 5.58 -11.98
C GLY A 166 1.36 6.41 -13.14
N THR A 167 1.13 7.73 -13.16
CA THR A 167 1.73 8.66 -14.15
C THR A 167 2.90 9.45 -13.54
N GLU A 168 3.72 10.07 -14.39
CA GLU A 168 4.81 10.96 -13.96
C GLU A 168 4.34 12.18 -13.16
N HIS A 169 3.05 12.54 -13.28
CA HIS A 169 2.43 13.65 -12.56
C HIS A 169 1.75 13.23 -11.25
N TYR A 170 1.84 11.96 -10.84
CA TYR A 170 1.24 11.51 -9.59
C TYR A 170 1.93 12.15 -8.38
N VAL A 171 1.20 13.00 -7.67
CA VAL A 171 1.61 13.52 -6.37
C VAL A 171 0.74 12.86 -5.29
N PRO A 172 1.30 11.96 -4.46
CA PRO A 172 0.52 11.31 -3.43
C PRO A 172 0.00 12.34 -2.40
N PRO A 173 -1.20 12.12 -1.81
CA PRO A 173 -1.69 13.00 -0.75
C PRO A 173 -0.69 13.03 0.41
N ALA A 174 -0.28 14.23 0.82
CA ALA A 174 0.64 14.40 1.94
C ALA A 174 -0.06 14.00 3.25
N VAL A 175 0.36 12.89 3.84
CA VAL A 175 -0.07 12.55 5.20
C VAL A 175 0.90 13.23 6.16
N ARG A 176 0.41 14.19 6.95
CA ARG A 176 1.14 14.66 8.13
C ARG A 176 1.27 13.48 9.08
N TYR A 177 2.42 12.82 9.09
CA TYR A 177 2.78 12.01 10.24
C TYR A 177 2.77 12.95 11.44
N PHE A 178 1.95 12.67 12.44
CA PHE A 178 2.05 13.35 13.73
C PHE A 178 3.33 12.89 14.45
N TYR A 179 4.51 13.18 13.89
CA TYR A 179 5.78 13.20 14.63
C TYR A 179 5.93 14.50 15.43
N SER A 180 4.82 15.09 15.89
CA SER A 180 4.80 16.47 16.40
C SER A 180 5.04 16.64 17.90
N ILE A 181 5.47 15.61 18.64
CA ILE A 181 5.83 15.82 20.07
C ILE A 181 7.21 15.26 20.46
N PHE A 182 7.72 14.20 19.84
CA PHE A 182 9.01 13.64 20.26
C PHE A 182 10.25 14.37 19.72
N LEU A 183 10.20 14.95 18.52
CA LEU A 183 11.35 15.70 17.97
C LEU A 183 11.50 17.12 18.55
N ARG A 184 10.43 17.70 19.13
CA ARG A 184 10.56 18.98 19.85
C ARG A 184 11.24 18.84 21.21
N ILE A 185 11.12 17.69 21.88
CA ILE A 185 11.77 17.48 23.19
C ILE A 185 13.29 17.31 23.03
N ILE A 186 13.76 16.68 21.96
CA ILE A 186 15.20 16.51 21.70
C ILE A 186 15.82 17.86 21.28
N ALA A 187 15.10 18.68 20.50
CA ALA A 187 15.58 20.00 20.10
C ALA A 187 15.58 21.04 21.23
N THR A 188 14.70 20.92 22.24
CA THR A 188 14.76 21.78 23.45
C THR A 188 15.73 21.28 24.52
N GLN A 189 16.09 19.98 24.55
CA GLN A 189 17.15 19.50 25.45
C GLN A 189 18.57 19.64 24.86
N SER A 190 18.75 19.66 23.53
CA SER A 190 20.06 19.88 22.91
C SER A 190 20.51 21.35 22.95
N ALA A 191 19.60 22.30 23.14
CA ALA A 191 19.89 23.73 23.27
C ALA A 191 20.32 24.14 24.71
N SER A 192 20.16 23.24 25.70
CA SER A 192 20.53 23.48 27.10
C SER A 192 21.88 22.88 27.50
N MET A 193 22.55 22.11 26.64
CA MET A 193 23.84 21.48 26.93
C MET A 193 25.00 22.01 26.06
N HIS A 194 24.91 23.25 25.60
CA HIS A 194 26.00 23.97 24.92
C HIS A 194 26.58 25.12 25.77
N SER A 195 26.68 24.92 27.09
CA SER A 195 27.45 25.85 27.95
C SER A 195 28.19 25.19 29.14
N ALA A 196 28.43 23.88 29.13
CA ALA A 196 29.06 23.21 30.28
C ALA A 196 30.14 22.16 29.92
N LEU A 197 30.67 22.16 28.71
CA LEU A 197 31.80 21.31 28.31
C LEU A 197 32.92 22.14 27.68
N TYR A 198 33.37 23.15 28.43
CA TYR A 198 34.63 23.86 28.22
C TYR A 198 35.19 24.22 29.61
N MET A 199 35.52 23.21 30.42
CA MET A 199 36.37 23.30 31.62
C MET A 199 36.55 21.89 32.18
N ALA A 200 37.57 21.18 31.68
CA ALA A 200 38.36 20.16 32.39
C ALA A 200 39.16 19.31 31.38
N LEU A 201 40.08 19.94 30.66
CA LEU A 201 41.37 19.32 30.37
C LEU A 201 42.29 19.70 31.53
N PHE A 202 43.01 18.71 32.08
CA PHE A 202 44.10 18.72 33.09
C PHE A 202 43.78 17.64 34.15
N ILE A 203 44.59 16.67 34.55
CA ILE A 203 46.01 16.28 34.36
C ILE A 203 46.07 14.79 34.75
N ASP A 204 46.95 14.02 34.11
CA ASP A 204 47.37 12.66 34.53
C ASP A 204 47.93 12.65 35.97
N TYR A 205 47.54 11.64 36.76
CA TYR A 205 48.44 10.81 37.58
C TYR A 205 47.75 9.47 37.90
#